data_AF-A0AAD5BIA0-F1
#
_entry.id   AF-A0AAD5BIA0-F1
#
_cell.length_a   1.000
_cell.length_b   1.000
_cell.length_c   1.000
_cell.angle_alpha   90.00
_cell.angle_beta   90.00
_cell.angle_gamma   90.00
#
_symmetry.space_group_name_H-M   'P 1'
#
loop_
_entity.id
_entity.type
_entity.pdbx_description
1 polymer ?
#
loop_
_entity_poly.entity_id
_entity_poly.type
_entity_poly.pdbx_seq_one_letter_code
_entity_poly.pdbx_strand_id
1 'polypeptide(L)'
;MAGLFVLGSTGLVGGFVVEAALKSKHWNKITTLTRREPKFAKEDKVEAIVNTEIDSWPEIIGKVQPTPYAYISAFGTSKAEAGSSENFKKIDYCDNLDAARAAKESGVKACVLVSAFGANSKSPFLYFRSKRELEKAVIELGFEYTIILRPGMLIGLRNGESDWAHKLAKFTHNPILSPLFRSIHASDLGQIAVYFAERALRGDLRENVKIVDGGELLELLASEKIA
;
A
#
# COMPACT_ATOMS: atom_id res chain seq x y z
N MET A 1 4.51 20.43 -10.14
CA MET A 1 5.25 19.49 -9.27
C MET A 1 4.27 18.94 -8.26
N ALA A 2 4.33 17.64 -7.93
CA ALA A 2 3.30 16.97 -7.14
C ALA A 2 3.84 16.37 -5.84
N GLY A 3 3.04 16.44 -4.77
CA GLY A 3 3.31 15.76 -3.50
C GLY A 3 2.75 14.34 -3.48
N LEU A 4 3.44 13.43 -2.80
CA LEU A 4 3.02 12.05 -2.54
C LEU A 4 2.93 11.82 -1.04
N PHE A 5 1.82 11.23 -0.57
CA PHE A 5 1.70 10.76 0.80
C PHE A 5 1.84 9.24 0.85
N VAL A 6 2.73 8.71 1.70
CA VAL A 6 2.93 7.25 1.87
C VAL A 6 2.64 6.84 3.30
N LEU A 7 1.59 6.04 3.50
CA LEU A 7 1.29 5.39 4.77
C LEU A 7 1.93 4.00 4.81
N GLY A 8 2.61 3.67 5.91
CA GLY A 8 3.28 2.37 6.08
C GLY A 8 4.69 2.29 5.48
N SER A 9 5.40 3.41 5.34
CA SER A 9 6.75 3.48 4.76
C SER A 9 7.85 2.73 5.54
N THR A 10 7.56 2.30 6.78
CA THR A 10 8.46 1.45 7.58
C THR A 10 8.26 -0.06 7.32
N GLY A 11 7.20 -0.42 6.59
CA GLY A 11 6.91 -1.79 6.17
C GLY A 11 7.69 -2.20 4.92
N LEU A 12 7.64 -3.49 4.60
CA LEU A 12 8.40 -4.08 3.49
C LEU A 12 8.10 -3.37 2.15
N VAL A 13 6.84 -3.29 1.74
CA VAL A 13 6.43 -2.64 0.49
C VAL A 13 6.56 -1.12 0.58
N GLY A 14 6.10 -0.52 1.68
CA GLY A 14 6.10 0.93 1.83
C GLY A 14 7.50 1.56 1.78
N GLY A 15 8.53 0.86 2.26
CA GLY A 15 9.91 1.31 2.11
C GLY A 15 10.33 1.41 0.64
N PHE A 16 9.97 0.41 -0.18
CA PHE A 16 10.24 0.42 -1.62
C PHE A 16 9.38 1.42 -2.39
N VAL A 17 8.16 1.73 -1.91
CA VAL A 17 7.36 2.84 -2.47
C VAL A 17 8.12 4.17 -2.32
N VAL A 18 8.65 4.46 -1.13
CA VAL A 18 9.43 5.69 -0.91
C VAL A 18 10.70 5.69 -1.76
N GLU A 19 11.40 4.55 -1.84
CA GLU A 19 12.60 4.43 -2.68
C GLU A 19 12.30 4.68 -4.16
N ALA A 20 11.22 4.12 -4.70
CA ALA A 20 10.81 4.34 -6.08
C ALA A 20 10.38 5.80 -6.31
N ALA A 21 9.64 6.41 -5.37
CA ALA A 21 9.21 7.79 -5.46
C ALA A 21 10.39 8.79 -5.43
N LEU A 22 11.45 8.49 -4.68
CA LEU A 22 12.67 9.31 -4.64
C LEU A 22 13.37 9.40 -6.00
N LYS A 23 13.39 8.29 -6.74
CA LYS A 23 13.96 8.17 -8.09
C LYS A 23 13.10 8.86 -9.16
N SER A 24 11.83 9.11 -8.87
CA SER A 24 10.93 9.80 -9.79
C SER A 24 11.22 11.29 -9.90
N LYS A 25 11.06 11.81 -11.12
CA LYS A 25 11.05 13.26 -11.42
C LYS A 25 9.68 13.91 -11.22
N HIS A 26 8.62 13.12 -11.02
CA HIS A 26 7.25 13.61 -10.88
C HIS A 26 6.93 14.06 -9.45
N TRP A 27 7.54 13.40 -8.46
CA TRP A 27 7.37 13.68 -7.04
C TRP A 27 8.50 14.57 -6.51
N ASN A 28 8.15 15.74 -6.00
CA ASN A 28 9.11 16.68 -5.39
C ASN A 28 9.04 16.71 -3.86
N LYS A 29 7.92 16.26 -3.27
CA LYS A 29 7.72 16.14 -1.84
C LYS A 29 7.06 14.80 -1.54
N ILE A 30 7.66 14.04 -0.63
CA ILE A 30 7.19 12.73 -0.18
C ILE A 30 6.93 12.83 1.32
N THR A 31 5.68 12.94 1.71
CA THR A 31 5.29 12.95 3.12
C THR A 31 5.02 11.51 3.56
N THR A 32 5.58 11.12 4.71
CA THR A 32 5.30 9.82 5.32
C THR A 32 4.74 10.00 6.72
N LEU A 33 3.84 9.10 7.13
CA LEU A 33 3.33 9.05 8.50
C LEU A 33 3.52 7.65 9.06
N THR A 34 4.23 7.58 10.18
CA THR A 34 4.74 6.33 10.73
C THR A 34 4.79 6.36 12.25
N ARG A 35 4.85 5.18 12.89
CA ARG A 35 5.04 5.05 14.34
C ARG A 35 6.49 5.14 14.79
N ARG A 36 7.43 5.03 13.84
CA ARG A 36 8.88 5.02 14.04
C ARG A 36 9.54 5.59 12.81
N GLU A 37 10.73 6.16 12.97
CA GLU A 37 11.45 6.81 11.88
C GLU A 37 11.64 5.86 10.66
N PRO A 38 11.25 6.28 9.44
CA PRO A 38 11.43 5.47 8.22
C PRO A 38 12.87 5.52 7.71
N LYS A 39 13.25 4.52 6.90
CA LYS A 39 14.61 4.36 6.33
C LYS A 39 15.13 5.63 5.63
N PHE A 40 14.26 6.33 4.92
CA PHE A 40 14.60 7.47 4.07
C PHE A 40 14.24 8.83 4.71
N ALA A 41 14.14 8.90 6.04
CA ALA A 41 13.76 10.13 6.75
C ALA A 41 14.70 11.33 6.51
N LYS A 42 15.95 11.06 6.12
CA LYS A 42 17.00 12.08 5.93
C LYS A 42 17.16 12.54 4.47
N GLU A 43 16.36 12.00 3.55
CA GLU A 43 16.40 12.40 2.15
C GLU A 43 15.71 13.76 1.95
N ASP A 44 16.29 14.66 1.15
CA ASP A 44 15.82 16.04 1.01
C ASP A 44 14.36 16.16 0.54
N LYS A 45 13.87 15.19 -0.25
CA LYS A 45 12.47 15.16 -0.72
C LYS A 45 11.49 14.62 0.32
N VAL A 46 11.95 14.06 1.44
CA VAL A 46 11.12 13.30 2.38
C VAL A 46 10.80 14.13 3.62
N GLU A 47 9.52 14.32 3.87
CA GLU A 47 8.99 14.85 5.12
C GLU A 47 8.50 13.66 5.97
N ALA A 48 9.33 13.22 6.91
CA ALA A 48 9.00 12.11 7.80
C ALA A 48 8.25 12.59 9.05
N ILE A 49 6.95 12.29 9.12
CA ILE A 49 6.14 12.52 10.31
C ILE A 49 6.12 11.22 11.13
N VAL A 50 6.56 11.31 12.38
CA VAL A 50 6.58 10.19 13.33
C VAL A 50 5.60 10.48 14.46
N ASN A 51 4.57 9.64 14.61
CA ASN A 51 3.60 9.73 15.69
C ASN A 51 3.10 8.32 16.07
N THR A 52 3.21 7.98 17.36
CA THR A 52 2.77 6.69 17.91
C THR A 52 1.26 6.60 18.10
N GLU A 53 0.58 7.74 18.26
CA GLU A 53 -0.85 7.85 18.50
C GLU A 53 -1.62 7.76 17.18
N ILE A 54 -1.93 6.53 16.75
CA ILE A 54 -2.58 6.25 15.46
C ILE A 54 -3.93 6.97 15.34
N ASP A 55 -4.67 7.11 16.44
CA ASP A 55 -5.99 7.76 16.44
C ASP A 55 -5.91 9.26 16.07
N SER A 56 -4.72 9.88 16.16
CA SER A 56 -4.46 11.27 15.74
C SER A 56 -4.08 11.39 14.26
N TRP A 57 -3.82 10.29 13.56
CA TRP A 57 -3.33 10.29 12.18
C TRP A 57 -4.27 10.97 11.18
N PRO A 58 -5.61 10.81 11.25
CA PRO A 58 -6.54 11.52 10.36
C PRO A 58 -6.36 13.04 10.43
N GLU A 59 -6.20 13.61 11.63
CA GLU A 59 -6.00 15.05 11.83
C GLU A 59 -4.67 15.51 11.23
N ILE A 60 -3.61 14.72 11.41
CA ILE A 60 -2.27 15.01 10.85
C ILE A 60 -2.33 15.01 9.32
N ILE A 61 -2.96 13.99 8.73
CA ILE A 61 -3.16 13.88 7.28
C ILE A 61 -3.91 15.11 6.76
N GLY A 62 -4.97 15.53 7.47
CA GLY A 62 -5.76 16.72 7.19
C GLY A 62 -4.98 18.03 7.12
N LYS A 63 -3.84 18.10 7.82
CA LYS A 63 -3.01 19.30 7.96
C LYS A 63 -1.80 19.32 7.04
N VAL A 64 -1.52 18.25 6.28
CA VAL A 64 -0.37 18.20 5.37
C VAL A 64 -0.53 19.25 4.27
N GLN A 65 0.46 20.15 4.16
CA GLN A 65 0.51 21.18 3.13
C GLN A 65 1.86 21.18 2.39
N PRO A 66 1.87 21.46 1.08
CA PRO A 66 0.70 21.50 0.19
C PRO A 66 -0.02 20.13 0.14
N THR A 67 -1.33 20.13 -0.15
CA THR A 67 -2.09 18.88 -0.29
C THR A 67 -1.40 17.94 -1.29
N PRO A 68 -1.07 16.69 -0.89
CA PRO A 68 -0.51 15.70 -1.80
C PRO A 68 -1.45 15.37 -2.95
N TYR A 69 -0.93 15.13 -4.15
CA TYR A 69 -1.76 14.71 -5.27
C TYR A 69 -2.24 13.26 -5.11
N ALA A 70 -1.34 12.39 -4.63
CA ALA A 70 -1.60 10.97 -4.43
C ALA A 70 -1.33 10.52 -2.99
N TYR A 71 -2.10 9.54 -2.54
CA TYR A 71 -1.96 8.82 -1.28
C TYR A 71 -1.74 7.33 -1.59
N ILE A 72 -0.67 6.75 -1.06
CA ILE A 72 -0.37 5.32 -1.17
C ILE A 72 -0.42 4.71 0.22
N SER A 73 -1.31 3.73 0.43
CA SER A 73 -1.35 2.93 1.64
C SER A 73 -0.72 1.56 1.40
N ALA A 74 0.48 1.38 1.93
CA ALA A 74 1.12 0.09 2.15
C ALA A 74 1.03 -0.33 3.63
N PHE A 75 0.07 0.26 4.35
CA PHE A 75 -0.14 0.04 5.77
C PHE A 75 -0.93 -1.25 6.01
N GLY A 76 -0.47 -2.03 6.98
CA GLY A 76 -1.14 -3.23 7.41
C GLY A 76 -0.33 -3.97 8.47
N THR A 77 -0.98 -4.94 9.09
CA THR A 77 -0.39 -5.78 10.12
C THR A 77 -0.79 -7.24 9.89
N SER A 78 -0.11 -8.17 10.54
CA SER A 78 -0.58 -9.55 10.63
C SER A 78 -1.37 -9.76 11.93
N LYS A 79 -2.26 -10.76 11.97
CA LYS A 79 -2.93 -11.13 13.24
C LYS A 79 -1.91 -11.49 14.34
N ALA A 80 -0.79 -12.09 13.96
CA ALA A 80 0.29 -12.42 14.88
C ALA A 80 0.91 -11.17 15.52
N GLU A 81 1.18 -10.14 14.72
CA GLU A 81 1.72 -8.86 15.22
C GLU A 81 0.68 -8.03 15.96
N ALA A 82 -0.59 -8.11 15.58
CA ALA A 82 -1.67 -7.40 16.24
C ALA A 82 -2.06 -8.01 17.60
N GLY A 83 -1.69 -9.27 17.85
CA GLY A 83 -2.00 -10.02 19.07
C GLY A 83 -3.45 -10.50 19.19
N SER A 84 -4.41 -9.85 18.53
CA SER A 84 -5.83 -10.25 18.54
C SER A 84 -6.53 -9.99 17.19
N SER A 85 -7.70 -10.59 17.00
CA SER A 85 -8.52 -10.38 15.80
C SER A 85 -9.08 -8.95 15.77
N GLU A 86 -9.41 -8.42 16.94
CA GLU A 86 -9.96 -7.09 17.19
C GLU A 86 -8.93 -6.02 16.86
N ASN A 87 -7.70 -6.17 17.36
CA ASN A 87 -6.59 -5.27 17.05
C ASN A 87 -6.20 -5.36 15.58
N PHE A 88 -6.21 -6.56 15.00
CA PHE A 88 -5.99 -6.73 13.57
C PHE A 88 -7.04 -5.94 12.77
N LYS A 89 -8.33 -6.05 13.11
CA LYS A 89 -9.39 -5.30 12.43
C LYS A 89 -9.26 -3.79 12.65
N LYS A 90 -8.91 -3.34 13.87
CA LYS A 90 -8.65 -1.93 14.15
C LYS A 90 -7.57 -1.38 13.22
N ILE A 91 -6.41 -2.03 13.16
CA ILE A 91 -5.26 -1.53 12.40
C ILE A 91 -5.44 -1.72 10.89
N ASP A 92 -5.79 -2.94 10.46
CA ASP A 92 -5.75 -3.32 9.04
C ASP A 92 -6.99 -2.82 8.27
N TYR A 93 -8.08 -2.50 8.97
CA TYR A 93 -9.30 -1.93 8.38
C TYR A 93 -9.63 -0.53 8.90
N CYS A 94 -9.87 -0.33 10.20
CA CYS A 94 -10.38 0.96 10.70
C CYS A 94 -9.36 2.10 10.52
N ASP A 95 -8.17 1.96 11.10
CA ASP A 95 -7.13 2.99 11.09
C ASP A 95 -6.68 3.31 9.66
N ASN A 96 -6.64 2.30 8.78
CA ASN A 96 -6.31 2.47 7.36
C ASN A 96 -7.41 3.23 6.60
N LEU A 97 -8.68 2.88 6.82
CA LEU A 97 -9.82 3.55 6.21
C LEU A 97 -9.94 5.00 6.67
N ASP A 98 -9.73 5.28 7.96
CA ASP A 98 -9.79 6.63 8.51
C ASP A 98 -8.68 7.51 7.94
N ALA A 99 -7.47 6.97 7.77
CA ALA A 99 -6.37 7.66 7.09
C ALA A 99 -6.70 7.95 5.61
N ALA A 100 -7.26 6.98 4.89
CA ALA A 100 -7.68 7.18 3.50
C ALA A 100 -8.80 8.22 3.39
N ARG A 101 -9.77 8.20 4.32
CA ARG A 101 -10.86 9.20 4.38
C ARG A 101 -10.30 10.60 4.58
N ALA A 102 -9.41 10.79 5.55
CA ALA A 102 -8.76 12.07 5.80
C ALA A 102 -7.99 12.58 4.57
N ALA A 103 -7.28 11.70 3.87
CA ALA A 103 -6.60 12.05 2.63
C ALA A 103 -7.61 12.53 1.56
N LYS A 104 -8.72 11.80 1.38
CA LYS A 104 -9.78 12.20 0.45
C LYS A 104 -10.37 13.56 0.78
N GLU A 105 -10.71 13.78 2.05
CA GLU A 105 -11.31 15.03 2.55
C GLU A 105 -10.35 16.22 2.41
N SER A 106 -9.04 15.97 2.45
CA SER A 106 -8.00 16.98 2.23
C SER A 106 -7.83 17.39 0.76
N GLY A 107 -8.52 16.71 -0.16
CA GLY A 107 -8.45 16.97 -1.59
C GLY A 107 -7.44 16.12 -2.36
N VAL A 108 -6.89 15.05 -1.76
CA VAL A 108 -6.05 14.09 -2.48
C VAL A 108 -6.86 13.47 -3.62
N LYS A 109 -6.27 13.41 -4.82
CA LYS A 109 -6.96 12.99 -6.04
C LYS A 109 -6.84 11.49 -6.30
N ALA A 110 -5.66 10.92 -6.09
CA ALA A 110 -5.39 9.51 -6.36
C ALA A 110 -5.11 8.72 -5.07
N CYS A 111 -5.74 7.56 -4.93
CA CYS A 111 -5.48 6.60 -3.87
C CYS A 111 -4.93 5.31 -4.48
N VAL A 112 -3.79 4.83 -3.99
CA VAL A 112 -3.28 3.49 -4.30
C VAL A 112 -3.26 2.66 -3.01
N LEU A 113 -4.05 1.60 -2.97
CA LEU A 113 -4.13 0.69 -1.83
C LEU A 113 -3.41 -0.62 -2.15
N VAL A 114 -2.47 -1.02 -1.29
CA VAL A 114 -1.90 -2.37 -1.31
C VAL A 114 -2.83 -3.30 -0.52
N SER A 115 -3.53 -4.15 -1.27
CA SER A 115 -4.43 -5.19 -0.77
C SER A 115 -3.72 -6.56 -0.82
N ALA A 116 -4.44 -7.63 -1.15
CA ALA A 116 -3.91 -8.98 -1.29
C ALA A 116 -4.70 -9.80 -2.32
N PHE A 117 -4.02 -10.78 -2.91
CA PHE A 117 -4.66 -11.86 -3.65
C PHE A 117 -5.70 -12.58 -2.78
N GLY A 118 -6.84 -12.94 -3.35
CA GLY A 118 -7.90 -13.67 -2.63
C GLY A 118 -8.78 -12.81 -1.72
N ALA A 119 -8.64 -11.47 -1.72
CA ALA A 119 -9.54 -10.56 -1.00
C ALA A 119 -11.01 -10.84 -1.34
N ASN A 120 -11.75 -11.39 -0.38
CA ASN A 120 -13.14 -11.82 -0.54
C ASN A 120 -13.93 -11.60 0.77
N SER A 121 -15.04 -10.86 0.71
CA SER A 121 -15.87 -10.54 1.88
C SER A 121 -16.57 -11.78 2.47
N LYS A 122 -16.69 -12.87 1.71
CA LYS A 122 -17.24 -14.15 2.16
C LYS A 122 -16.15 -15.12 2.63
N SER A 123 -14.88 -14.71 2.67
CA SER A 123 -13.78 -15.59 3.10
C SER A 123 -13.94 -15.98 4.56
N PRO A 124 -13.70 -17.26 4.92
CA PRO A 124 -13.61 -17.68 6.32
C PRO A 124 -12.35 -17.12 7.00
N PHE A 125 -11.34 -16.70 6.22
CA PHE A 125 -10.10 -16.14 6.74
C PHE A 125 -10.23 -14.63 6.96
N LEU A 126 -10.06 -14.20 8.22
CA LEU A 126 -10.18 -12.81 8.65
C LEU A 126 -9.37 -11.84 7.78
N TYR A 127 -8.14 -12.19 7.44
CA TYR A 127 -7.26 -11.37 6.61
C TYR A 127 -7.88 -11.01 5.25
N PHE A 128 -8.28 -12.01 4.46
CA PHE A 128 -8.86 -11.78 3.14
C PHE A 128 -10.21 -11.07 3.19
N ARG A 129 -10.98 -11.32 4.24
CA ARG A 129 -12.25 -10.61 4.47
C ARG A 129 -12.00 -9.13 4.76
N SER A 130 -11.12 -8.82 5.71
CA SER A 130 -10.78 -7.44 6.08
C SER A 130 -10.17 -6.66 4.92
N LYS A 131 -9.28 -7.27 4.12
CA LYS A 131 -8.76 -6.62 2.90
C LYS A 131 -9.87 -6.28 1.92
N ARG A 132 -10.83 -7.19 1.68
CA ARG A 132 -11.95 -6.91 0.77
C ARG A 132 -12.93 -5.87 1.30
N GLU A 133 -13.18 -5.88 2.60
CA GLU A 133 -13.99 -4.85 3.26
C GLU A 133 -13.32 -3.48 3.09
N LEU A 134 -12.01 -3.38 3.32
CA LEU A 134 -11.25 -2.14 3.14
C LEU A 134 -11.29 -1.66 1.69
N GLU A 135 -11.09 -2.55 0.71
CA GLU A 135 -11.18 -2.19 -0.71
C GLU A 135 -12.51 -1.56 -1.07
N LYS A 136 -13.63 -2.14 -0.60
CA LYS A 136 -14.97 -1.60 -0.86
C LYS A 136 -15.12 -0.21 -0.25
N ALA A 137 -14.76 -0.08 1.02
CA ALA A 137 -14.86 1.19 1.73
C ALA A 137 -14.00 2.30 1.08
N VAL A 138 -12.78 1.98 0.65
CA VAL A 138 -11.90 2.93 -0.04
C VAL A 138 -12.42 3.31 -1.43
N ILE A 139 -13.03 2.36 -2.16
CA ILE A 139 -13.71 2.67 -3.43
C ILE A 139 -14.88 3.63 -3.19
N GLU A 140 -15.66 3.40 -2.13
CA GLU A 140 -16.82 4.23 -1.76
C GLU A 140 -16.43 5.65 -1.33
N LEU A 141 -15.19 5.90 -0.90
CA LEU A 141 -14.68 7.26 -0.63
C LEU A 141 -14.64 8.16 -1.89
N GLY A 142 -14.63 7.57 -3.09
CA GLY A 142 -14.77 8.33 -4.34
C GLY A 142 -13.59 9.25 -4.67
N PHE A 143 -12.36 8.77 -4.53
CA PHE A 143 -11.19 9.45 -5.13
C PHE A 143 -11.39 9.65 -6.64
N GLU A 144 -10.71 10.63 -7.23
CA GLU A 144 -10.70 10.81 -8.69
C GLU A 144 -10.15 9.53 -9.35
N TYR A 145 -9.10 8.97 -8.76
CA TYR A 145 -8.58 7.65 -9.11
C TYR A 145 -8.37 6.80 -7.86
N THR A 146 -8.96 5.60 -7.84
CA THR A 146 -8.73 4.56 -6.83
C THR A 146 -8.09 3.35 -7.51
N ILE A 147 -6.86 3.02 -7.10
CA ILE A 147 -6.10 1.89 -7.61
C ILE A 147 -5.94 0.86 -6.49
N ILE A 148 -6.39 -0.36 -6.70
CA ILE A 148 -6.28 -1.46 -5.75
C ILE A 148 -5.30 -2.49 -6.30
N LEU A 149 -4.15 -2.65 -5.65
CA LEU A 149 -3.16 -3.65 -6.01
C LEU A 149 -3.39 -4.92 -5.20
N ARG A 150 -3.61 -6.06 -5.85
CA ARG A 150 -3.80 -7.37 -5.22
C ARG A 150 -2.61 -8.29 -5.51
N PRO A 151 -1.47 -8.06 -4.86
CA PRO A 151 -0.29 -8.90 -5.06
C PRO A 151 -0.57 -10.33 -4.62
N GLY A 152 0.11 -11.27 -5.27
CA GLY A 152 0.29 -12.61 -4.73
C GLY A 152 1.21 -12.61 -3.51
N MET A 153 1.95 -13.69 -3.28
CA MET A 153 2.86 -13.77 -2.16
C MET A 153 4.03 -12.76 -2.32
N LEU A 154 4.28 -11.96 -1.29
CA LEU A 154 5.38 -10.99 -1.30
C LEU A 154 6.71 -11.69 -1.03
N ILE A 155 7.69 -11.49 -1.91
CA ILE A 155 9.06 -11.95 -1.76
C ILE A 155 9.94 -10.76 -1.34
N GLY A 156 10.68 -10.91 -0.25
CA GLY A 156 11.62 -9.90 0.25
C GLY A 156 11.91 -10.08 1.73
N LEU A 157 13.11 -9.71 2.16
CA LEU A 157 13.51 -9.83 3.56
C LEU A 157 12.81 -8.77 4.41
N ARG A 158 11.89 -9.21 5.27
CA ARG A 158 11.45 -8.43 6.43
C ARG A 158 12.07 -9.09 7.66
N ASN A 159 12.95 -8.39 8.38
CA ASN A 159 13.44 -8.88 9.66
C ASN A 159 12.23 -9.17 10.58
N GLY A 160 12.07 -10.43 11.00
CA GLY A 160 10.89 -10.90 11.76
C GLY A 160 9.85 -11.61 10.90
N GLU A 161 10.25 -12.70 10.23
CA GLU A 161 9.35 -13.60 9.51
C GLU A 161 8.35 -14.25 10.48
N SER A 162 7.11 -13.78 10.46
CA SER A 162 6.01 -14.41 11.19
C SER A 162 5.78 -15.84 10.70
N ASP A 163 5.49 -16.77 11.61
CA ASP A 163 5.27 -18.21 11.37
C ASP A 163 4.31 -18.54 10.21
N TRP A 164 3.36 -17.66 9.90
CA TRP A 164 2.43 -17.86 8.78
C TRP A 164 3.10 -17.68 7.41
N ALA A 165 4.06 -16.76 7.28
CA ALA A 165 4.84 -16.56 6.06
C ALA A 165 5.74 -17.77 5.81
N HIS A 166 6.34 -18.33 6.87
CA HIS A 166 7.07 -19.60 6.81
C HIS A 166 6.19 -20.80 6.44
N LYS A 167 4.97 -20.90 7.01
CA LYS A 167 4.01 -21.97 6.67
C LYS A 167 3.51 -21.86 5.22
N LEU A 168 3.30 -20.65 4.71
CA LEU A 168 2.94 -20.42 3.31
C LEU A 168 4.14 -20.64 2.37
N ALA A 169 5.35 -20.22 2.77
CA ALA A 169 6.61 -20.48 2.06
C ALA A 169 6.87 -21.98 1.86
N LYS A 170 6.62 -22.81 2.90
CA LYS A 170 6.74 -24.27 2.78
C LYS A 170 5.74 -24.89 1.79
N PHE A 171 4.57 -24.28 1.60
CA PHE A 171 3.56 -24.76 0.65
C PHE A 171 3.83 -24.26 -0.78
N THR A 172 4.50 -23.11 -0.91
CA THR A 172 4.82 -22.42 -2.18
C THR A 172 6.18 -22.81 -2.78
N HIS A 173 7.10 -23.37 -2.00
CA HIS A 173 8.35 -23.97 -2.51
C HIS A 173 8.14 -25.24 -3.34
N ASN A 174 6.90 -25.72 -3.47
CA ASN A 174 6.56 -26.72 -4.47
C ASN A 174 6.51 -26.04 -5.86
N PRO A 175 7.41 -26.37 -6.80
CA PRO A 175 7.48 -25.72 -8.11
C PRO A 175 6.21 -25.88 -8.95
N ILE A 176 5.35 -26.86 -8.61
CA ILE A 176 4.04 -27.07 -9.25
C ILE A 176 3.00 -26.07 -8.74
N LEU A 177 3.08 -25.67 -7.46
CA LEU A 177 2.11 -24.77 -6.82
C LEU A 177 2.58 -23.30 -6.83
N SER A 178 3.88 -23.04 -6.96
CA SER A 178 4.47 -21.70 -7.04
C SER A 178 3.79 -20.75 -8.04
N PRO A 179 3.42 -21.18 -9.27
CA PRO A 179 2.71 -20.32 -10.23
C PRO A 179 1.31 -19.89 -9.77
N LEU A 180 0.66 -20.65 -8.89
CA LEU A 180 -0.67 -20.33 -8.35
C LEU A 180 -0.63 -19.18 -7.36
N PHE A 181 0.52 -18.94 -6.71
CA PHE A 181 0.67 -17.89 -5.72
C PHE A 181 1.10 -16.55 -6.30
N ARG A 182 1.39 -16.50 -7.62
CA ARG A 182 1.75 -15.29 -8.39
C ARG A 182 2.66 -14.36 -7.59
N SER A 183 3.73 -14.92 -7.05
CA SER A 183 4.61 -14.22 -6.13
C SER A 183 5.27 -13.03 -6.79
N ILE A 184 5.49 -11.95 -6.04
CA ILE A 184 6.05 -10.69 -6.54
C ILE A 184 7.03 -10.12 -5.53
N HIS A 185 8.14 -9.56 -5.99
CA HIS A 185 9.07 -8.88 -5.09
C HIS A 185 8.44 -7.59 -4.55
N ALA A 186 8.68 -7.31 -3.26
CA ALA A 186 8.15 -6.10 -2.66
C ALA A 186 8.72 -4.82 -3.28
N SER A 187 9.93 -4.87 -3.83
CA SER A 187 10.53 -3.79 -4.63
C SER A 187 9.67 -3.45 -5.83
N ASP A 188 9.27 -4.49 -6.57
CA ASP A 188 8.53 -4.38 -7.82
C ASP A 188 7.12 -3.86 -7.56
N LEU A 189 6.48 -4.35 -6.49
CA LEU A 189 5.19 -3.82 -6.06
C LEU A 189 5.28 -2.34 -5.64
N GLY A 190 6.37 -1.94 -4.99
CA GLY A 190 6.64 -0.55 -4.65
C GLY A 190 6.75 0.34 -5.89
N GLN A 191 7.48 -0.13 -6.92
CA GLN A 191 7.58 0.56 -8.21
C GLN A 191 6.23 0.63 -8.93
N ILE A 192 5.46 -0.46 -8.96
CA ILE A 192 4.12 -0.51 -9.56
C ILE A 192 3.18 0.51 -8.88
N ALA A 193 3.21 0.61 -7.54
CA ALA A 193 2.38 1.56 -6.82
C ALA A 193 2.69 3.02 -7.22
N VAL A 194 3.97 3.37 -7.34
CA VAL A 194 4.41 4.69 -7.81
C VAL A 194 4.03 4.90 -9.28
N TYR A 195 4.23 3.90 -10.14
CA TYR A 195 3.84 3.95 -11.55
C TYR A 195 2.34 4.27 -11.74
N PHE A 196 1.46 3.64 -10.96
CA PHE A 196 0.02 3.93 -11.03
C PHE A 196 -0.32 5.33 -10.50
N ALA A 197 0.32 5.77 -9.41
CA ALA A 197 0.14 7.13 -8.91
C ALA A 197 0.57 8.19 -9.95
N GLU A 198 1.65 7.93 -10.69
CA GLU A 198 2.12 8.81 -11.77
C GLU A 198 1.21 8.79 -12.99
N ARG A 199 0.65 7.63 -13.36
CA ARG A 199 -0.36 7.56 -14.42
C ARG A 199 -1.61 8.35 -14.07
N ALA A 200 -2.06 8.27 -12.81
CA ALA A 200 -3.14 9.11 -12.33
C ALA A 200 -2.77 10.60 -12.47
N LEU A 201 -1.57 10.98 -12.02
CA LEU A 201 -1.04 12.35 -12.13
C LEU A 201 -1.02 12.88 -13.57
N ARG A 202 -0.73 12.03 -14.54
CA ARG A 202 -0.73 12.37 -15.97
C ARG A 202 -2.12 12.36 -16.62
N GLY A 203 -3.15 11.83 -15.94
CA GLY A 203 -4.47 11.60 -16.52
C GLY A 203 -4.52 10.42 -17.49
N ASP A 204 -3.59 9.47 -17.38
CA ASP A 204 -3.45 8.31 -18.28
C ASP A 204 -4.32 7.10 -17.87
N LEU A 205 -5.10 7.24 -16.81
CA LEU A 205 -6.03 6.20 -16.35
C LEU A 205 -7.40 6.42 -16.98
N ARG A 206 -7.91 5.38 -17.65
CA ARG A 206 -9.21 5.43 -18.34
C ARG A 206 -10.40 5.26 -17.40
N GLU A 207 -10.17 4.68 -16.23
CA GLU A 207 -11.18 4.32 -15.26
C GLU A 207 -10.85 4.96 -13.92
N ASN A 208 -11.87 5.47 -13.22
CA ASN A 208 -11.71 6.04 -11.88
C ASN A 208 -11.40 4.97 -10.84
N VAL A 209 -11.74 3.71 -11.10
CA VAL A 209 -11.42 2.58 -10.21
C VAL A 209 -10.71 1.50 -11.02
N LYS A 210 -9.45 1.21 -10.67
CA LYS A 210 -8.67 0.14 -11.29
C LYS A 210 -8.25 -0.87 -10.23
N ILE A 211 -8.74 -2.10 -10.35
CA ILE A 211 -8.23 -3.24 -9.57
C ILE A 211 -7.20 -3.94 -10.45
N VAL A 212 -6.01 -4.19 -9.89
CA VAL A 212 -4.89 -4.84 -10.56
C VAL A 212 -4.57 -6.14 -9.84
N ASP A 213 -4.85 -7.27 -10.49
CA ASP A 213 -4.60 -8.59 -9.89
C ASP A 213 -3.15 -9.05 -10.07
N GLY A 214 -2.75 -10.11 -9.35
CA GLY A 214 -1.38 -10.64 -9.40
C GLY A 214 -0.88 -11.00 -10.79
N GLY A 215 -1.75 -11.35 -11.74
CA GLY A 215 -1.38 -11.65 -13.12
C GLY A 215 -1.05 -10.37 -13.88
N GLU A 216 -1.94 -9.38 -13.81
CA GLU A 216 -1.71 -8.06 -14.42
C GLU A 216 -0.46 -7.37 -13.83
N LEU A 217 -0.17 -7.56 -12.53
CA LEU A 217 1.05 -7.05 -11.89
C LEU A 217 2.31 -7.66 -12.53
N LEU A 218 2.33 -8.97 -12.77
CA LEU A 218 3.46 -9.67 -13.38
C LEU A 218 3.62 -9.32 -14.87
N GLU A 219 2.51 -9.18 -15.60
CA GLU A 219 2.53 -8.73 -17.00
C GLU A 219 3.09 -7.31 -17.13
N LEU A 220 2.75 -6.42 -16.19
CA LEU A 220 3.31 -5.07 -16.16
C LEU A 220 4.83 -5.07 -16.00
N LEU A 221 5.37 -5.93 -15.12
CA LEU A 221 6.82 -6.09 -14.95
C LEU A 221 7.49 -6.65 -16.21
N ALA A 222 6.88 -7.66 -16.83
CA ALA A 222 7.38 -8.24 -18.07
C ALA A 222 7.36 -7.25 -19.25
N SER A 223 6.50 -6.24 -19.20
CA SER A 223 6.37 -5.23 -20.27
C SER A 223 7.42 -4.11 -20.25
N GLU A 224 8.38 -4.14 -19.32
CA GLU A 224 9.41 -3.11 -19.10
C GLU A 224 8.90 -1.67 -18.87
N LYS A 225 7.57 -1.48 -18.70
CA LYS A 225 6.96 -0.17 -18.45
C LYS A 225 7.31 0.44 -17.08
N ILE A 226 8.00 -0.32 -16.24
CA ILE A 226 8.28 -0.04 -14.83
C ILE A 226 9.79 0.11 -14.58
N ALA A 227 10.62 -0.09 -15.61
CA ALA A 227 12.08 0.04 -15.55
C ALA A 227 12.56 1.51 -15.52
#